data_AF-A0A5F7Z7B0-F1
#
_entry.id   AF-A0A5F7Z7B0-F1
#
_cell.length_a   1.000
_cell.length_b   1.000
_cell.length_c   1.000
_cell.angle_alpha   90.00
_cell.angle_beta   90.00
_cell.angle_gamma   90.00
#
_symmetry.space_group_name_H-M   'P 1'
#
loop_
_entity.id
_entity.type
_entity.pdbx_description
1 polymer ?
#
loop_
_entity_poly.entity_id
_entity_poly.type
_entity_poly.pdbx_seq_one_letter_code
_entity_poly.pdbx_strand_id
1 'polypeptide(L)'
;MCIKREIPLGHFQARSQQLPALDPRALSTGLAPKEEPEASVPAAMLPRQLLARPAWLFRCPPGPRGACAPGAAGSWGRPVGPLARRGCCSAPGTPEVPLTRERYPVRRLPFSTVSEQDLAAFERIVPGGVVTDPEALQAPNVDWIRTLRGSSKVLLRPRTSEEVSHILRHCHERNLAVNPQGGNTGMVGGSVPVFDEIILSTARMNKVLSFHSVSGILVCQAGCVLEELSHYVEERDFIMPLDLGAKGSCHIGGNVATNAGGLRFLRYGSLHGTVLGLEVVLADGTILDCLTSLRKDNTGYDLKQLFIGSEGTLGVITAVSILCPPKPRAVNVAFLGCPGFAEVLQTFSTCKGMLGEILSAFEFMDAVCMQLVGRYLHLASPVQESPFYVLIETSGSNAGHDAEKLGSFLEHALGSGLVTDGTMATDQTKVKMLWALRERIAEALSRDGYVYKYDLSLPVERLYDIVTDVRARLGPHAKHVVGYGHLGNLALIRSDFGNWIRGQLVISFRNRGVLENTVLSAVGGISVCTDPSDKTSLPVLE
;
A
#
# COMPACT_ATOMS: atom_id res chain seq x y z
N MET A 1 -39.86 -28.64 -30.38
CA MET A 1 -40.05 -30.08 -30.17
C MET A 1 -39.52 -30.42 -28.77
N CYS A 2 -40.43 -30.77 -27.86
CA CYS A 2 -40.14 -31.15 -26.47
C CYS A 2 -39.29 -32.43 -26.41
N ILE A 3 -38.40 -32.55 -25.42
CA ILE A 3 -38.37 -33.70 -24.50
C ILE A 3 -37.98 -33.19 -23.09
N LYS A 4 -38.95 -33.23 -22.18
CA LYS A 4 -38.83 -33.11 -20.73
C LYS A 4 -38.31 -34.42 -20.14
N ARG A 5 -37.53 -34.35 -19.05
CA ARG A 5 -37.48 -35.36 -17.99
C ARG A 5 -37.54 -34.65 -16.63
N GLU A 6 -38.67 -34.80 -15.94
CA GLU A 6 -38.84 -34.61 -14.49
C GLU A 6 -38.51 -35.98 -13.82
N ILE A 7 -38.06 -36.14 -12.56
CA ILE A 7 -38.68 -36.01 -11.21
C ILE A 7 -37.60 -36.57 -10.20
N PRO A 8 -37.60 -36.41 -8.84
CA PRO A 8 -38.32 -35.55 -7.88
C PRO A 8 -37.42 -34.73 -6.92
N LEU A 9 -37.97 -33.61 -6.41
CA LEU A 9 -37.49 -32.90 -5.22
C LEU A 9 -38.17 -33.45 -3.96
N GLY A 10 -37.39 -33.77 -2.94
CA GLY A 10 -37.84 -34.16 -1.61
C GLY A 10 -38.27 -32.96 -0.77
N HIS A 11 -39.35 -33.16 0.00
CA HIS A 11 -39.92 -32.21 0.95
C HIS A 11 -38.94 -31.83 2.07
N PHE A 12 -38.71 -30.53 2.27
CA PHE A 12 -38.31 -29.97 3.56
C PHE A 12 -39.26 -28.81 3.92
N GLN A 13 -40.04 -29.01 4.98
CA GLN A 13 -40.91 -28.01 5.58
C GLN A 13 -40.07 -26.97 6.34
N ALA A 14 -40.12 -25.70 5.91
CA ALA A 14 -39.69 -24.58 6.72
C ALA A 14 -40.87 -24.11 7.60
N ARG A 15 -40.71 -24.17 8.93
CA ARG A 15 -41.63 -23.53 9.88
C ARG A 15 -41.37 -22.02 9.87
N SER A 16 -42.34 -21.23 9.43
CA SER A 16 -42.37 -19.78 9.64
C SER A 16 -42.92 -19.49 11.04
N GLN A 17 -42.14 -18.80 11.87
CA GLN A 17 -42.69 -18.11 13.05
C GLN A 17 -43.10 -16.70 12.63
N GLN A 18 -44.38 -16.40 12.77
CA GLN A 18 -44.96 -15.07 12.59
C GLN A 18 -44.58 -14.16 13.77
N LEU A 19 -44.00 -13.01 13.48
CA LEU A 19 -43.93 -11.86 14.41
C LEU A 19 -45.12 -10.94 14.13
N PRO A 20 -45.83 -10.45 15.15
CA PRO A 20 -46.97 -9.55 14.95
C PRO A 20 -46.53 -8.11 14.62
N ALA A 21 -47.25 -7.49 13.69
CA ALA A 21 -47.08 -6.10 13.28
C ALA A 21 -47.51 -5.13 14.39
N LEU A 22 -46.72 -4.07 14.59
CA LEU A 22 -47.03 -2.96 15.49
C LEU A 22 -47.76 -1.84 14.74
N ASP A 23 -48.89 -1.42 15.31
CA ASP A 23 -49.80 -0.37 14.85
C ASP A 23 -49.29 1.04 15.24
N PRO A 24 -49.14 1.99 14.30
CA PRO A 24 -48.65 3.33 14.60
C PRO A 24 -49.79 4.33 14.84
N ARG A 25 -50.72 4.08 15.78
CA ARG A 25 -51.70 5.09 16.26
C ARG A 25 -52.16 4.85 17.70
N ALA A 26 -51.31 5.16 18.67
CA ALA A 26 -51.78 5.50 20.02
C ALA A 26 -50.63 6.17 20.80
N LEU A 27 -50.75 7.48 21.04
CA LEU A 27 -50.33 8.20 22.24
C LEU A 27 -50.38 9.71 21.96
N SER A 28 -51.59 10.27 22.02
CA SER A 28 -51.82 11.69 22.27
C SER A 28 -53.01 11.83 23.21
N THR A 29 -52.74 12.37 24.40
CA THR A 29 -53.61 13.04 25.38
C THR A 29 -52.76 13.05 26.66
N GLY A 30 -52.46 14.14 27.35
CA GLY A 30 -52.85 15.53 27.27
C GLY A 30 -52.59 16.08 28.67
N LEU A 31 -51.88 17.20 28.79
CA LEU A 31 -51.98 18.13 29.92
C LEU A 31 -51.30 19.45 29.52
N ALA A 32 -52.10 20.50 29.52
CA ALA A 32 -51.83 21.86 29.04
C ALA A 32 -51.16 22.73 30.14
N PRO A 33 -50.71 23.96 29.81
CA PRO A 33 -49.64 24.69 30.50
C PRO A 33 -50.14 25.71 31.53
N LYS A 34 -49.19 26.30 32.27
CA LYS A 34 -49.37 27.55 33.05
C LYS A 34 -48.45 28.65 32.49
N GLU A 35 -49.07 29.78 32.15
CA GLU A 35 -48.52 31.11 31.81
C GLU A 35 -48.01 31.83 33.08
N GLU A 36 -46.82 32.47 33.10
CA GLU A 36 -46.46 33.90 32.84
C GLU A 36 -46.01 34.62 34.14
N PRO A 37 -45.34 35.81 34.16
CA PRO A 37 -45.06 36.77 33.06
C PRO A 37 -43.63 37.37 32.98
N GLU A 38 -43.48 38.14 31.90
CA GLU A 38 -42.54 39.19 31.46
C GLU A 38 -41.58 39.91 32.43
N ALA A 39 -40.41 40.29 31.88
CA ALA A 39 -39.84 41.65 32.01
C ALA A 39 -38.96 41.99 30.79
N SER A 40 -39.06 43.22 30.30
CA SER A 40 -38.53 43.71 29.04
C SER A 40 -37.75 45.04 29.20
N VAL A 41 -36.86 45.32 28.22
CA VAL A 41 -36.37 46.66 27.73
C VAL A 41 -35.16 47.33 28.46
N PRO A 42 -34.28 48.18 27.83
CA PRO A 42 -34.03 48.53 26.41
C PRO A 42 -32.56 48.44 25.89
N ALA A 43 -32.47 48.67 24.58
CA ALA A 43 -31.32 48.91 23.70
C ALA A 43 -30.50 50.20 23.95
N ALA A 44 -29.27 50.21 23.43
CA ALA A 44 -28.52 51.42 23.05
C ALA A 44 -27.74 51.22 21.73
N MET A 45 -27.82 52.22 20.85
CA MET A 45 -27.26 52.34 19.50
C MET A 45 -25.78 52.78 19.48
N LEU A 46 -25.00 52.19 18.55
CA LEU A 46 -23.98 52.75 17.61
C LEU A 46 -22.83 53.67 18.13
N PRO A 47 -21.63 53.73 17.47
CA PRO A 47 -21.47 53.77 16.01
C PRO A 47 -20.30 52.99 15.36
N ARG A 48 -20.46 52.88 14.03
CA ARG A 48 -19.50 52.46 13.01
C ARG A 48 -18.12 53.13 13.14
N GLN A 49 -17.05 52.35 12.93
CA GLN A 49 -15.84 52.83 12.25
C GLN A 49 -15.29 51.77 11.28
N LEU A 50 -15.03 52.21 10.05
CA LEU A 50 -14.21 51.53 9.07
C LEU A 50 -12.76 51.48 9.57
N LEU A 51 -12.02 50.40 9.28
CA LEU A 51 -10.81 50.42 8.43
C LEU A 51 -9.98 49.13 8.56
N ALA A 52 -9.34 48.81 7.43
CA ALA A 52 -8.08 48.08 7.27
C ALA A 52 -8.05 46.55 7.42
N ARG A 53 -8.03 45.90 6.25
CA ARG A 53 -7.38 44.62 5.98
C ARG A 53 -5.90 44.66 6.38
N PRO A 54 -5.32 43.60 6.98
CA PRO A 54 -3.88 43.40 6.96
C PRO A 54 -3.50 42.43 5.84
N ALA A 55 -2.83 42.97 4.81
CA ALA A 55 -2.03 42.19 3.88
C ALA A 55 -0.64 41.95 4.50
N TRP A 56 -0.27 40.70 4.75
CA TRP A 56 1.08 40.35 5.18
C TRP A 56 1.86 39.77 4.00
N LEU A 57 2.78 40.58 3.48
CA LEU A 57 3.78 40.23 2.48
C LEU A 57 5.01 39.64 3.18
N PHE A 58 5.41 38.43 2.78
CA PHE A 58 6.70 37.84 3.14
C PHE A 58 7.86 38.64 2.51
N ARG A 59 8.87 38.98 3.31
CA ARG A 59 10.13 39.60 2.87
C ARG A 59 11.29 38.68 3.25
N CYS A 60 11.93 38.06 2.25
CA CYS A 60 13.24 37.42 2.40
C CYS A 60 14.36 38.48 2.24
N PRO A 61 15.49 38.37 2.98
CA PRO A 61 16.65 39.23 2.77
C PRO A 61 17.50 38.75 1.56
N PRO A 62 18.20 39.65 0.84
CA PRO A 62 19.03 39.28 -0.30
C PRO A 62 20.44 38.86 0.12
N GLY A 63 20.92 37.72 -0.37
CA GLY A 63 22.34 37.35 -0.38
C GLY A 63 23.09 37.95 -1.59
N PRO A 64 24.42 38.12 -1.52
CA PRO A 64 25.17 38.94 -2.45
C PRO A 64 25.39 38.28 -3.82
N ARG A 65 25.42 39.12 -4.86
CA ARG A 65 25.66 38.78 -6.26
C ARG A 65 27.15 38.58 -6.51
N GLY A 66 27.52 37.44 -7.09
CA GLY A 66 28.79 37.24 -7.81
C GLY A 66 28.50 37.14 -9.30
N ALA A 67 29.12 38.01 -10.08
CA ALA A 67 28.97 38.10 -11.53
C ALA A 67 29.96 37.17 -12.26
N CYS A 68 29.51 36.52 -13.33
CA CYS A 68 30.35 36.11 -14.46
C CYS A 68 29.56 36.29 -15.77
N ALA A 69 30.18 36.97 -16.73
CA ALA A 69 29.67 37.35 -18.04
C ALA A 69 29.83 36.21 -19.09
N PRO A 70 29.24 36.33 -20.30
CA PRO A 70 28.79 35.20 -21.11
C PRO A 70 29.79 34.76 -22.20
N GLY A 71 29.73 33.48 -22.57
CA GLY A 71 30.52 32.91 -23.66
C GLY A 71 29.69 32.00 -24.58
N ALA A 72 29.51 32.47 -25.80
CA ALA A 72 29.36 31.76 -27.08
C ALA A 72 28.23 30.73 -27.28
N ALA A 73 27.41 31.03 -28.29
CA ALA A 73 26.51 30.13 -28.98
C ALA A 73 27.26 28.97 -29.66
N GLY A 74 26.72 27.75 -29.54
CA GLY A 74 27.14 26.56 -30.25
C GLY A 74 25.94 25.63 -30.45
N SER A 75 25.70 25.27 -31.70
CA SER A 75 24.62 24.41 -32.22
C SER A 75 24.43 23.09 -31.47
N TRP A 76 23.20 22.77 -31.05
CA TRP A 76 22.84 21.46 -30.52
C TRP A 76 22.55 20.48 -31.66
N GLY A 77 23.54 19.62 -31.93
CA GLY A 77 23.33 18.31 -32.51
C GLY A 77 22.67 17.37 -31.48
N ARG A 78 21.94 16.37 -31.98
CA ARG A 78 21.37 15.26 -31.22
C ARG A 78 22.45 14.53 -30.37
N PRO A 79 22.08 14.02 -29.19
CA PRO A 79 22.51 12.67 -28.80
C PRO A 79 21.37 11.85 -28.16
N VAL A 80 21.05 10.67 -28.67
CA VAL A 80 21.49 9.34 -28.17
C VAL A 80 21.14 9.14 -26.68
N GLY A 81 20.09 8.36 -26.42
CA GLY A 81 19.61 8.03 -25.08
C GLY A 81 20.53 7.07 -24.32
N PRO A 82 20.58 7.11 -22.98
CA PRO A 82 21.41 6.21 -22.21
C PRO A 82 20.64 4.94 -21.81
N LEU A 83 20.78 3.88 -22.60
CA LEU A 83 20.77 2.51 -22.10
C LEU A 83 22.18 2.21 -21.56
N ALA A 84 22.49 2.71 -20.37
CA ALA A 84 23.73 2.37 -19.68
C ALA A 84 23.46 1.23 -18.70
N ARG A 85 24.05 0.07 -18.99
CA ARG A 85 24.19 -1.07 -18.08
C ARG A 85 24.69 -0.59 -16.72
N ARG A 86 23.85 -0.64 -15.68
CA ARG A 86 24.34 -0.63 -14.29
C ARG A 86 24.84 -2.03 -13.97
N GLY A 87 26.16 -2.23 -14.08
CA GLY A 87 26.82 -3.38 -13.46
C GLY A 87 26.61 -3.30 -11.95
N CYS A 88 26.16 -4.41 -11.35
CA CYS A 88 26.12 -4.58 -9.91
C CYS A 88 27.55 -4.68 -9.37
N CYS A 89 28.15 -3.55 -8.99
CA CYS A 89 29.25 -3.58 -8.05
C CYS A 89 28.65 -3.69 -6.65
N SER A 90 28.71 -4.88 -6.07
CA SER A 90 28.45 -5.08 -4.64
C SER A 90 29.44 -4.25 -3.83
N ALA A 91 28.94 -3.49 -2.85
CA ALA A 91 29.81 -2.85 -1.87
C ALA A 91 30.51 -3.96 -1.04
N PRO A 92 31.84 -3.92 -0.87
CA PRO A 92 32.53 -4.90 -0.05
C PRO A 92 32.11 -4.73 1.42
N GLY A 93 31.57 -5.81 2.03
CA GLY A 93 31.32 -5.88 3.47
C GLY A 93 29.88 -6.15 3.93
N THR A 94 28.91 -6.37 3.04
CA THR A 94 27.59 -6.86 3.49
C THR A 94 27.67 -8.35 3.84
N PRO A 95 27.31 -8.76 5.08
CA PRO A 95 27.33 -10.16 5.48
C PRO A 95 26.41 -11.00 4.59
N GLU A 96 26.87 -12.19 4.24
CA GLU A 96 26.11 -13.15 3.43
C GLU A 96 24.82 -13.55 4.16
N VAL A 97 23.69 -13.55 3.44
CA VAL A 97 22.39 -13.96 4.01
C VAL A 97 22.41 -15.50 4.09
N PRO A 98 22.23 -16.13 5.26
CA PRO A 98 22.23 -17.59 5.37
C PRO A 98 21.05 -18.19 4.61
N LEU A 99 21.15 -19.47 4.21
CA LEU A 99 20.04 -20.13 3.53
C LEU A 99 18.84 -20.24 4.49
N THR A 100 17.64 -20.03 3.99
CA THR A 100 16.41 -20.08 4.80
C THR A 100 16.28 -21.42 5.55
N ARG A 101 16.64 -22.54 4.89
CA ARG A 101 16.65 -23.89 5.48
C ARG A 101 17.65 -24.09 6.63
N GLU A 102 18.68 -23.26 6.73
CA GLU A 102 19.67 -23.31 7.82
C GLU A 102 19.18 -22.53 9.03
N ARG A 103 18.30 -21.55 8.80
CA ARG A 103 17.76 -20.66 9.83
C ARG A 103 16.48 -21.19 10.46
N TYR A 104 15.61 -21.81 9.67
CA TYR A 104 14.31 -22.30 10.14
C TYR A 104 14.21 -23.82 10.02
N PRO A 105 13.55 -24.51 10.98
CA PRO A 105 13.41 -25.96 11.00
C PRO A 105 12.36 -26.48 10.00
N VAL A 106 12.35 -25.94 8.79
CA VAL A 106 11.45 -26.35 7.70
C VAL A 106 12.05 -27.51 6.91
N ARG A 107 11.20 -28.44 6.48
CA ARG A 107 11.62 -29.61 5.68
C ARG A 107 11.18 -29.43 4.23
N ARG A 108 12.07 -29.79 3.30
CA ARG A 108 11.76 -29.82 1.87
C ARG A 108 10.71 -30.90 1.61
N LEU A 109 9.61 -30.53 0.97
CA LEU A 109 8.59 -31.48 0.51
C LEU A 109 9.15 -32.37 -0.62
N PRO A 110 8.53 -33.55 -0.89
CA PRO A 110 9.05 -34.54 -1.84
C PRO A 110 8.81 -34.15 -3.31
N PHE A 111 9.19 -32.94 -3.71
CA PHE A 111 9.23 -32.50 -5.10
C PHE A 111 10.42 -33.10 -5.84
N SER A 112 10.28 -33.27 -7.15
CA SER A 112 11.41 -33.60 -8.03
C SER A 112 12.47 -32.50 -8.01
N THR A 113 13.64 -32.79 -8.56
CA THR A 113 14.70 -31.81 -8.81
C THR A 113 14.84 -31.58 -10.32
N VAL A 114 15.19 -30.36 -10.71
CA VAL A 114 15.38 -30.03 -12.13
C VAL A 114 16.51 -30.85 -12.74
N SER A 115 16.23 -31.53 -13.85
CA SER A 115 17.20 -32.27 -14.67
C SER A 115 17.60 -31.51 -15.95
N GLU A 116 18.64 -31.96 -16.65
CA GLU A 116 19.03 -31.42 -17.96
C GLU A 116 17.90 -31.52 -19.01
N GLN A 117 17.05 -32.55 -18.92
CA GLN A 117 15.89 -32.70 -19.80
C GLN A 117 14.83 -31.63 -19.51
N ASP A 118 14.65 -31.26 -18.24
CA ASP A 118 13.74 -30.19 -17.84
C ASP A 118 14.28 -28.83 -18.31
N LEU A 119 15.59 -28.57 -18.21
CA LEU A 119 16.21 -27.37 -18.76
C LEU A 119 16.02 -27.26 -20.28
N ALA A 120 16.23 -28.37 -21.00
CA ALA A 120 15.99 -28.41 -22.45
C ALA A 120 14.49 -28.22 -22.80
N ALA A 121 13.57 -28.71 -21.96
CA ALA A 121 12.15 -28.46 -22.13
C ALA A 121 11.80 -26.98 -21.92
N PHE A 122 12.32 -26.36 -20.86
CA PHE A 122 12.12 -24.93 -20.62
C PHE A 122 12.73 -24.07 -21.72
N GLU A 123 13.89 -24.41 -22.28
CA GLU A 123 14.48 -23.64 -23.38
C GLU A 123 13.63 -23.73 -24.67
N ARG A 124 12.93 -24.85 -24.90
CA ARG A 124 11.95 -24.95 -26.00
C ARG A 124 10.71 -24.09 -25.74
N ILE A 125 10.25 -24.00 -24.51
CA ILE A 125 9.05 -23.23 -24.13
C ILE A 125 9.33 -21.73 -24.10
N VAL A 126 10.45 -21.32 -23.50
CA VAL A 126 10.87 -19.92 -23.36
C VAL A 126 12.29 -19.68 -23.91
N PRO A 127 12.48 -19.65 -25.25
CA PRO A 127 13.80 -19.44 -25.85
C PRO A 127 14.48 -18.15 -25.36
N GLY A 128 15.70 -18.28 -24.85
CA GLY A 128 16.49 -17.22 -24.21
C GLY A 128 15.92 -16.71 -22.88
N GLY A 129 14.95 -17.42 -22.31
CA GLY A 129 14.25 -17.09 -21.07
C GLY A 129 14.73 -17.90 -19.86
N VAL A 130 15.60 -18.90 -20.04
CA VAL A 130 16.14 -19.75 -18.98
C VAL A 130 17.46 -19.18 -18.48
N VAL A 131 17.58 -18.98 -17.17
CA VAL A 131 18.80 -18.51 -16.51
C VAL A 131 19.24 -19.53 -15.45
N THR A 132 20.45 -20.05 -15.60
CA THR A 132 21.06 -21.05 -14.72
C THR A 132 22.40 -20.62 -14.14
N ASP A 133 22.91 -19.45 -14.56
CA ASP A 133 24.16 -18.89 -14.05
C ASP A 133 24.05 -18.62 -12.54
N PRO A 134 24.91 -19.24 -11.70
CA PRO A 134 24.83 -19.10 -10.25
C PRO A 134 25.02 -17.67 -9.73
N GLU A 135 25.75 -16.82 -10.46
CA GLU A 135 25.94 -15.41 -10.09
C GLU A 135 24.67 -14.60 -10.36
N ALA A 136 24.07 -14.76 -11.54
CA ALA A 136 22.77 -14.15 -11.89
C ALA A 136 21.62 -14.57 -10.95
N LEU A 137 21.69 -15.77 -10.36
CA LEU A 137 20.68 -16.30 -9.45
C LEU A 137 20.84 -15.84 -7.99
N GLN A 138 21.91 -15.13 -7.62
CA GLN A 138 22.08 -14.64 -6.25
C GLN A 138 20.98 -13.65 -5.86
N ALA A 139 20.77 -12.62 -6.68
CA ALA A 139 19.81 -11.56 -6.39
C ALA A 139 18.35 -12.04 -6.29
N PRO A 140 17.80 -12.85 -7.22
CA PRO A 140 16.41 -13.31 -7.14
C PRO A 140 16.16 -14.34 -6.03
N ASN A 141 17.20 -14.95 -5.46
CA ASN A 141 17.06 -15.85 -4.30
C ASN A 141 17.01 -15.11 -2.96
N VAL A 142 17.36 -13.82 -2.90
CA VAL A 142 17.38 -13.04 -1.65
C VAL A 142 16.19 -12.09 -1.59
N ASP A 143 15.52 -12.06 -0.44
CA ASP A 143 14.36 -11.19 -0.23
C ASP A 143 14.75 -9.72 -0.04
N TRP A 144 13.76 -8.81 -0.12
CA TRP A 144 14.02 -7.36 -0.08
C TRP A 144 14.71 -6.91 1.23
N ILE A 145 14.31 -7.48 2.37
CA ILE A 145 14.90 -7.17 3.69
C ILE A 145 16.21 -7.91 3.96
N ARG A 146 16.67 -8.79 3.05
CA ARG A 146 17.93 -9.55 3.14
C ARG A 146 18.03 -10.42 4.39
N THR A 147 16.93 -11.09 4.73
CA THR A 147 16.84 -11.99 5.88
C THR A 147 16.60 -13.45 5.50
N LEU A 148 16.15 -13.68 4.27
CA LEU A 148 15.84 -14.98 3.69
C LEU A 148 16.61 -15.16 2.39
N ARG A 149 17.11 -16.38 2.17
CA ARG A 149 17.80 -16.76 0.94
C ARG A 149 17.44 -18.17 0.52
N GLY A 150 16.88 -18.29 -0.68
CA GLY A 150 16.64 -19.56 -1.37
C GLY A 150 17.90 -20.15 -1.99
N SER A 151 17.77 -21.34 -2.57
CA SER A 151 18.83 -22.07 -3.27
C SER A 151 18.39 -22.53 -4.66
N SER A 152 17.49 -21.79 -5.30
CA SER A 152 17.04 -22.09 -6.65
C SER A 152 18.18 -22.00 -7.65
N LYS A 153 18.21 -22.94 -8.58
CA LYS A 153 19.21 -23.06 -9.65
C LYS A 153 18.67 -22.69 -11.02
N VAL A 154 17.40 -22.29 -11.12
CA VAL A 154 16.73 -21.98 -12.38
C VAL A 154 15.77 -20.82 -12.20
N LEU A 155 15.93 -19.82 -13.06
CA LEU A 155 15.01 -18.71 -13.23
C LEU A 155 14.44 -18.74 -14.64
N LEU A 156 13.12 -18.73 -14.76
CA LEU A 156 12.38 -18.68 -16.02
C LEU A 156 11.76 -17.30 -16.21
N ARG A 157 11.89 -16.74 -17.41
CA ARG A 157 11.39 -15.40 -17.76
C ARG A 157 10.49 -15.45 -19.01
N PRO A 158 9.24 -15.94 -18.88
CA PRO A 158 8.26 -15.92 -19.96
C PRO A 158 7.86 -14.50 -20.36
N ARG A 159 7.36 -14.36 -21.58
CA ARG A 159 6.85 -13.15 -22.23
C ARG A 159 5.34 -13.22 -22.46
N THR A 160 4.75 -14.42 -22.53
CA THR A 160 3.32 -14.63 -22.81
C THR A 160 2.67 -15.59 -21.82
N SER A 161 1.34 -15.56 -21.76
CA SER A 161 0.54 -16.41 -20.88
C SER A 161 0.60 -17.88 -21.29
N GLU A 162 0.74 -18.16 -22.59
CA GLU A 162 0.93 -19.51 -23.12
C GLU A 162 2.27 -20.10 -22.68
N GLU A 163 3.35 -19.31 -22.69
CA GLU A 163 4.65 -19.76 -22.18
C GLU A 163 4.55 -20.13 -20.69
N VAL A 164 3.83 -19.34 -19.88
CA VAL A 164 3.56 -19.66 -18.46
C VAL A 164 2.76 -20.96 -18.31
N SER A 165 1.70 -21.12 -19.10
CA SER A 165 0.87 -22.34 -19.16
C SER A 165 1.70 -23.59 -19.47
N HIS A 166 2.56 -23.52 -20.49
CA HIS A 166 3.42 -24.64 -20.85
C HIS A 166 4.49 -24.93 -19.79
N ILE A 167 5.07 -23.91 -19.14
CA ILE A 167 5.99 -24.09 -18.01
C ILE A 167 5.28 -24.81 -16.86
N LEU A 168 4.10 -24.34 -16.44
CA LEU A 168 3.38 -24.91 -15.30
C LEU A 168 2.88 -26.32 -15.59
N ARG A 169 2.43 -26.60 -16.82
CA ARG A 169 2.09 -27.95 -17.25
C ARG A 169 3.27 -28.91 -17.12
N HIS A 170 4.45 -28.53 -17.61
CA HIS A 170 5.67 -29.32 -17.46
C HIS A 170 6.02 -29.54 -15.99
N CYS A 171 5.95 -28.49 -15.16
CA CYS A 171 6.22 -28.59 -13.73
C CYS A 171 5.23 -29.51 -13.01
N HIS A 172 3.95 -29.46 -13.38
CA HIS A 172 2.91 -30.33 -12.85
C HIS A 172 3.17 -31.81 -13.18
N GLU A 173 3.44 -32.12 -14.45
CA GLU A 173 3.77 -33.49 -14.89
C GLU A 173 5.04 -34.03 -14.22
N ARG A 174 6.01 -33.15 -13.94
CA ARG A 174 7.30 -33.52 -13.34
C ARG A 174 7.33 -33.40 -11.82
N ASN A 175 6.25 -32.91 -11.19
CA ASN A 175 6.20 -32.58 -9.77
C ASN A 175 7.36 -31.67 -9.31
N LEU A 176 7.60 -30.58 -10.05
CA LEU A 176 8.58 -29.55 -9.74
C LEU A 176 7.88 -28.35 -9.06
N ALA A 177 8.41 -27.91 -7.93
CA ALA A 177 7.89 -26.74 -7.23
C ALA A 177 8.25 -25.44 -7.96
N VAL A 178 7.35 -24.46 -7.92
CA VAL A 178 7.48 -23.16 -8.59
C VAL A 178 7.24 -22.03 -7.59
N ASN A 179 8.10 -21.02 -7.64
CA ASN A 179 8.00 -19.78 -6.87
C ASN A 179 7.74 -18.60 -7.83
N PRO A 180 6.50 -18.12 -7.97
CA PRO A 180 6.18 -16.94 -8.77
C PRO A 180 6.86 -15.68 -8.21
N GLN A 181 7.50 -14.89 -9.06
CA GLN A 181 8.21 -13.68 -8.63
C GLN A 181 7.87 -12.48 -9.52
N GLY A 182 7.41 -11.40 -8.87
CA GLY A 182 7.24 -10.08 -9.46
C GLY A 182 8.51 -9.23 -9.33
N GLY A 183 8.36 -8.01 -8.83
CA GLY A 183 9.46 -7.09 -8.54
C GLY A 183 10.36 -7.45 -7.36
N ASN A 184 10.07 -8.55 -6.66
CA ASN A 184 10.77 -9.00 -5.44
C ASN A 184 10.86 -7.91 -4.34
N THR A 185 9.75 -7.18 -4.12
CA THR A 185 9.62 -6.14 -3.08
C THR A 185 8.72 -6.56 -1.91
N GLY A 186 8.37 -7.85 -1.83
CA GLY A 186 7.57 -8.41 -0.74
C GLY A 186 8.32 -8.41 0.59
N MET A 187 7.59 -8.35 1.69
CA MET A 187 8.15 -8.14 3.04
C MET A 187 8.06 -9.37 3.95
N VAL A 188 7.44 -10.45 3.48
CA VAL A 188 7.08 -11.64 4.29
C VAL A 188 7.73 -12.95 3.79
N GLY A 189 8.70 -12.83 2.87
CA GLY A 189 9.44 -13.98 2.34
C GLY A 189 8.75 -14.76 1.21
N GLY A 190 7.51 -14.45 0.86
CA GLY A 190 6.76 -15.17 -0.18
C GLY A 190 7.24 -14.95 -1.62
N SER A 191 8.14 -14.00 -1.85
CA SER A 191 8.67 -13.73 -3.19
C SER A 191 9.92 -14.54 -3.52
N VAL A 192 10.51 -15.28 -2.58
CA VAL A 192 11.74 -16.04 -2.78
C VAL A 192 11.58 -17.52 -2.38
N PRO A 193 12.30 -18.43 -3.05
CA PRO A 193 12.32 -19.85 -2.70
C PRO A 193 12.80 -20.11 -1.27
N VAL A 194 12.36 -21.21 -0.66
CA VAL A 194 12.94 -21.73 0.60
C VAL A 194 14.09 -22.69 0.29
N PHE A 195 13.90 -23.55 -0.71
CA PHE A 195 14.84 -24.57 -1.16
C PHE A 195 15.23 -24.31 -2.62
N ASP A 196 14.85 -25.20 -3.53
CA ASP A 196 15.25 -25.26 -4.92
C ASP A 196 14.07 -25.06 -5.88
N GLU A 197 12.98 -24.45 -5.41
CA GLU A 197 11.81 -24.12 -6.23
C GLU A 197 12.23 -23.28 -7.45
N ILE A 198 11.66 -23.56 -8.62
CA ILE A 198 11.94 -22.81 -9.85
C ILE A 198 11.40 -21.39 -9.70
N ILE A 199 12.23 -20.38 -9.92
CA ILE A 199 11.76 -19.00 -9.90
C ILE A 199 11.09 -18.70 -11.24
N LEU A 200 9.79 -18.39 -11.22
CA LEU A 200 9.03 -17.99 -12.41
C LEU A 200 8.82 -16.47 -12.35
N SER A 201 9.63 -15.72 -13.10
CA SER A 201 9.61 -14.26 -13.08
C SER A 201 8.73 -13.66 -14.16
N THR A 202 7.88 -12.72 -13.76
CA THR A 202 7.01 -11.96 -14.66
C THR A 202 7.71 -10.79 -15.35
N ALA A 203 9.01 -10.56 -15.12
CA ALA A 203 9.72 -9.33 -15.53
C ALA A 203 9.67 -9.00 -17.04
N ARG A 204 9.39 -9.99 -17.91
CA ARG A 204 9.28 -9.78 -19.37
C ARG A 204 7.84 -9.76 -19.89
N MET A 205 6.87 -9.94 -18.99
CA MET A 205 5.44 -9.79 -19.26
C MET A 205 5.04 -8.34 -18.91
N ASN A 206 5.62 -7.36 -19.59
CA ASN A 206 5.56 -5.95 -19.21
C ASN A 206 4.84 -5.06 -20.23
N LYS A 207 3.93 -5.63 -21.05
CA LYS A 207 3.17 -4.88 -22.04
C LYS A 207 1.84 -4.38 -21.51
N VAL A 208 1.52 -3.12 -21.82
CA VAL A 208 0.13 -2.63 -21.81
C VAL A 208 -0.58 -3.21 -23.03
N LEU A 209 -1.72 -3.87 -22.80
CA LEU A 209 -2.51 -4.53 -23.84
C LEU A 209 -3.55 -3.58 -24.43
N SER A 210 -4.24 -2.82 -23.58
CA SER A 210 -5.19 -1.79 -24.00
C SER A 210 -5.43 -0.75 -22.90
N PHE A 211 -5.89 0.42 -23.30
CA PHE A 211 -6.36 1.45 -22.38
C PHE A 211 -7.53 2.20 -23.01
N HIS A 212 -8.66 2.27 -22.32
CA HIS A 212 -9.83 2.97 -22.81
C HIS A 212 -9.91 4.38 -22.22
N SER A 213 -9.62 5.40 -23.03
CA SER A 213 -9.46 6.79 -22.59
C SER A 213 -10.71 7.45 -21.98
N VAL A 214 -11.91 6.92 -22.23
CA VAL A 214 -13.14 7.43 -21.60
C VAL A 214 -13.46 6.74 -20.27
N SER A 215 -13.43 5.41 -20.23
CA SER A 215 -13.79 4.64 -19.03
C SER A 215 -12.65 4.55 -18.01
N GLY A 216 -11.40 4.81 -18.41
CA GLY A 216 -10.22 4.66 -17.56
C GLY A 216 -9.84 3.21 -17.30
N ILE A 217 -10.30 2.27 -18.13
CA ILE A 217 -9.97 0.85 -17.94
C ILE A 217 -8.62 0.56 -18.61
N LEU A 218 -7.68 0.07 -17.82
CA LEU A 218 -6.36 -0.38 -18.22
C LEU A 218 -6.32 -1.92 -18.24
N VAL A 219 -5.85 -2.50 -19.34
CA VAL A 219 -5.50 -3.93 -19.41
C VAL A 219 -4.01 -4.05 -19.68
N CYS A 220 -3.27 -4.72 -18.81
CA CYS A 220 -1.83 -4.89 -18.94
C CYS A 220 -1.37 -6.27 -18.44
N GLN A 221 -0.17 -6.67 -18.84
CA GLN A 221 0.46 -7.88 -18.36
C GLN A 221 0.93 -7.72 -16.90
N ALA A 222 0.99 -8.83 -16.17
CA ALA A 222 1.26 -8.87 -14.74
C ALA A 222 2.64 -8.30 -14.33
N GLY A 223 3.61 -8.27 -15.24
CA GLY A 223 4.96 -7.77 -15.01
C GLY A 223 5.15 -6.27 -15.24
N CYS A 224 4.10 -5.52 -15.59
CA CYS A 224 4.21 -4.07 -15.71
C CYS A 224 4.54 -3.43 -14.35
N VAL A 225 5.58 -2.58 -14.32
CA VAL A 225 6.01 -1.85 -13.12
C VAL A 225 4.98 -0.77 -12.79
N LEU A 226 4.61 -0.63 -11.51
CA LEU A 226 3.55 0.30 -11.09
C LEU A 226 3.86 1.76 -11.45
N GLU A 227 5.11 2.20 -11.30
CA GLU A 227 5.53 3.56 -11.67
C GLU A 227 5.39 3.81 -13.18
N GLU A 228 5.76 2.83 -14.02
CA GLU A 228 5.60 2.93 -15.48
C GLU A 228 4.12 2.99 -15.88
N LEU A 229 3.26 2.19 -15.24
CA LEU A 229 1.82 2.26 -15.45
C LEU A 229 1.25 3.61 -15.01
N SER A 230 1.72 4.15 -13.88
CA SER A 230 1.31 5.47 -13.37
C SER A 230 1.64 6.56 -14.38
N HIS A 231 2.88 6.61 -14.88
CA HIS A 231 3.25 7.55 -15.93
C HIS A 231 2.39 7.38 -17.20
N TYR A 232 2.18 6.13 -17.64
CA TYR A 232 1.40 5.84 -18.84
C TYR A 232 -0.05 6.37 -18.76
N VAL A 233 -0.73 6.18 -17.62
CA VAL A 233 -2.12 6.64 -17.45
C VAL A 233 -2.19 8.14 -17.11
N GLU A 234 -1.17 8.70 -16.46
CA GLU A 234 -1.09 10.14 -16.16
C GLU A 234 -0.94 11.03 -17.39
N GLU A 235 -0.27 10.54 -18.44
CA GLU A 235 -0.24 11.18 -19.76
C GLU A 235 -1.62 11.27 -20.42
N ARG A 236 -2.59 10.50 -19.92
CA ARG A 236 -3.95 10.36 -20.47
C ARG A 236 -5.01 10.89 -19.51
N ASP A 237 -4.62 11.67 -18.51
CA ASP A 237 -5.48 12.26 -17.47
C ASP A 237 -6.15 11.24 -16.54
N PHE A 238 -5.48 10.12 -16.27
CA PHE A 238 -5.85 9.13 -15.25
C PHE A 238 -4.71 8.90 -14.27
N ILE A 239 -4.97 8.17 -13.19
CA ILE A 239 -3.97 7.72 -12.22
C ILE A 239 -4.20 6.24 -11.91
N MET A 240 -3.18 5.57 -11.37
CA MET A 240 -3.38 4.24 -10.78
C MET A 240 -4.20 4.37 -9.49
N PRO A 241 -5.12 3.41 -9.19
CA PRO A 241 -5.93 3.44 -7.97
C PRO A 241 -5.14 3.14 -6.70
N LEU A 242 -3.89 2.68 -6.82
CA LEU A 242 -2.97 2.41 -5.73
C LEU A 242 -1.63 3.10 -5.98
N ASP A 243 -0.95 3.44 -4.89
CA ASP A 243 0.42 3.94 -4.91
C ASP A 243 1.16 3.53 -3.63
N LEU A 244 2.44 3.21 -3.74
CA LEU A 244 3.23 2.65 -2.65
C LEU A 244 4.73 2.93 -2.81
N GLY A 245 5.48 2.95 -1.71
CA GLY A 245 6.91 3.33 -1.73
C GLY A 245 7.81 2.46 -2.63
N ALA A 246 7.38 1.24 -2.97
CA ALA A 246 8.08 0.35 -3.90
C ALA A 246 7.64 0.50 -5.38
N LYS A 247 6.91 1.57 -5.75
CA LYS A 247 6.33 1.78 -7.09
C LYS A 247 7.30 1.60 -8.26
N GLY A 248 8.56 1.99 -8.08
CA GLY A 248 9.62 1.87 -9.11
C GLY A 248 10.14 0.45 -9.33
N SER A 249 9.62 -0.56 -8.61
CA SER A 249 10.05 -1.95 -8.78
C SER A 249 8.90 -2.96 -8.65
N CYS A 250 7.86 -2.69 -7.87
CA CYS A 250 6.73 -3.60 -7.73
C CYS A 250 5.99 -3.78 -9.06
N HIS A 251 5.63 -5.02 -9.39
CA HIS A 251 4.83 -5.33 -10.57
C HIS A 251 3.34 -5.36 -10.22
N ILE A 252 2.48 -4.99 -11.16
CA ILE A 252 1.02 -4.98 -10.93
C ILE A 252 0.46 -6.34 -10.54
N GLY A 253 0.96 -7.44 -11.11
CA GLY A 253 0.56 -8.81 -10.73
C GLY A 253 0.97 -9.15 -9.30
N GLY A 254 2.13 -8.69 -8.83
CA GLY A 254 2.56 -8.82 -7.44
C GLY A 254 1.67 -8.01 -6.49
N ASN A 255 1.29 -6.79 -6.89
CA ASN A 255 0.35 -5.97 -6.12
C ASN A 255 -1.00 -6.67 -5.96
N VAL A 256 -1.53 -7.27 -7.03
CA VAL A 256 -2.80 -8.02 -6.98
C VAL A 256 -2.66 -9.28 -6.14
N ALA A 257 -1.61 -10.08 -6.36
CA ALA A 257 -1.37 -11.32 -5.62
C ALA A 257 -1.23 -11.08 -4.11
N THR A 258 -0.73 -9.92 -3.69
CA THR A 258 -0.59 -9.53 -2.28
C THR A 258 -1.74 -8.68 -1.74
N ASN A 259 -2.75 -8.36 -2.58
CA ASN A 259 -3.80 -7.39 -2.26
C ASN A 259 -3.23 -6.08 -1.68
N ALA A 260 -2.23 -5.52 -2.36
CA ALA A 260 -1.53 -4.33 -1.93
C ALA A 260 -2.51 -3.18 -1.68
N GLY A 261 -2.35 -2.52 -0.52
CA GLY A 261 -3.09 -1.31 -0.20
C GLY A 261 -2.35 -0.07 -0.72
N GLY A 262 -1.63 0.60 0.17
CA GLY A 262 -0.81 1.76 -0.18
C GLY A 262 -1.37 3.09 0.33
N LEU A 263 -0.75 4.17 -0.14
CA LEU A 263 -0.88 5.54 0.39
C LEU A 263 -2.23 6.19 0.07
N ARG A 264 -2.90 5.70 -0.99
CA ARG A 264 -4.17 6.25 -1.50
C ARG A 264 -5.36 5.32 -1.30
N PHE A 265 -5.18 4.27 -0.51
CA PHE A 265 -6.21 3.27 -0.22
C PHE A 265 -7.46 3.90 0.41
N LEU A 266 -7.29 4.91 1.28
CA LEU A 266 -8.40 5.65 1.88
C LEU A 266 -9.40 6.19 0.84
N ARG A 267 -8.93 6.60 -0.34
CA ARG A 267 -9.78 7.21 -1.37
C ARG A 267 -10.28 6.25 -2.42
N TYR A 268 -9.41 5.35 -2.88
CA TYR A 268 -9.73 4.47 -4.02
C TYR A 268 -10.06 3.04 -3.61
N GLY A 269 -9.86 2.70 -2.33
CA GLY A 269 -10.24 1.42 -1.74
C GLY A 269 -9.30 0.27 -2.11
N SER A 270 -9.83 -0.94 -1.96
CA SER A 270 -9.10 -2.19 -2.16
C SER A 270 -9.03 -2.61 -3.63
N LEU A 271 -7.97 -3.36 -3.97
CA LEU A 271 -7.85 -4.03 -5.26
C LEU A 271 -9.02 -4.99 -5.53
N HIS A 272 -9.67 -5.55 -4.50
CA HIS A 272 -10.91 -6.32 -4.65
C HIS A 272 -12.03 -5.52 -5.37
N GLY A 273 -12.04 -4.19 -5.23
CA GLY A 273 -13.02 -3.31 -5.86
C GLY A 273 -12.56 -2.65 -7.15
N THR A 274 -11.25 -2.41 -7.32
CA THR A 274 -10.71 -1.69 -8.49
C THR A 274 -10.19 -2.60 -9.60
N VAL A 275 -9.82 -3.84 -9.30
CA VAL A 275 -9.53 -4.87 -10.30
C VAL A 275 -10.85 -5.33 -10.92
N LEU A 276 -10.95 -5.25 -12.24
CA LEU A 276 -12.14 -5.63 -13.01
C LEU A 276 -12.05 -7.09 -13.46
N GLY A 277 -10.87 -7.53 -13.87
CA GLY A 277 -10.64 -8.88 -14.38
C GLY A 277 -9.18 -9.32 -14.27
N LEU A 278 -8.97 -10.62 -14.28
CA LEU A 278 -7.64 -11.26 -14.23
C LEU A 278 -7.57 -12.41 -15.24
N GLU A 279 -6.42 -12.56 -15.86
CA GLU A 279 -6.02 -13.82 -16.49
C GLU A 279 -5.05 -14.52 -15.55
N VAL A 280 -5.32 -15.79 -15.25
CA VAL A 280 -4.53 -16.60 -14.30
C VAL A 280 -4.21 -17.95 -14.90
N VAL A 281 -2.98 -18.41 -14.73
CA VAL A 281 -2.57 -19.76 -15.08
C VAL A 281 -2.52 -20.62 -13.83
N LEU A 282 -3.32 -21.68 -13.79
CA LEU A 282 -3.39 -22.63 -12.68
C LEU A 282 -2.17 -23.56 -12.66
N ALA A 283 -1.98 -24.28 -11.55
CA ALA A 283 -0.80 -25.13 -11.33
C ALA A 283 -0.62 -26.23 -12.40
N ASP A 284 -1.70 -26.72 -13.02
CA ASP A 284 -1.68 -27.72 -14.10
C ASP A 284 -1.44 -27.11 -15.50
N GLY A 285 -1.31 -25.78 -15.59
CA GLY A 285 -1.18 -25.03 -16.84
C GLY A 285 -2.51 -24.63 -17.48
N THR A 286 -3.66 -24.87 -16.84
CA THR A 286 -4.94 -24.35 -17.33
C THR A 286 -4.96 -22.82 -17.27
N ILE A 287 -5.28 -22.16 -18.39
CA ILE A 287 -5.49 -20.70 -18.42
C ILE A 287 -6.95 -20.42 -18.04
N LEU A 288 -7.14 -19.79 -16.89
CA LEU A 288 -8.41 -19.28 -16.43
C LEU A 288 -8.56 -17.82 -16.90
N ASP A 289 -9.41 -17.62 -17.90
CA ASP A 289 -9.76 -16.29 -18.41
C ASP A 289 -10.93 -15.71 -17.61
N CYS A 290 -10.59 -14.80 -16.69
CA CYS A 290 -11.54 -13.92 -16.02
C CYS A 290 -11.22 -12.45 -16.36
N LEU A 291 -10.62 -12.17 -17.52
CA LEU A 291 -10.11 -10.85 -17.93
C LEU A 291 -11.23 -9.94 -18.47
N THR A 292 -12.35 -9.91 -17.76
CA THR A 292 -13.45 -8.98 -18.05
C THR A 292 -13.00 -7.53 -17.87
N SER A 293 -13.52 -6.65 -18.71
CA SER A 293 -13.28 -5.20 -18.68
C SER A 293 -14.60 -4.44 -18.49
N LEU A 294 -15.55 -5.06 -17.78
CA LEU A 294 -16.84 -4.48 -17.44
C LEU A 294 -16.81 -3.91 -16.02
N ARG A 295 -17.41 -2.74 -15.83
CA ARG A 295 -17.53 -2.13 -14.49
C ARG A 295 -18.46 -2.93 -13.56
N LYS A 296 -19.43 -3.63 -14.14
CA LYS A 296 -20.42 -4.48 -13.48
C LYS A 296 -20.63 -5.73 -14.33
N ASP A 297 -20.48 -6.89 -13.71
CA ASP A 297 -20.70 -8.19 -14.33
C ASP A 297 -21.11 -9.17 -13.23
N ASN A 298 -22.37 -9.63 -13.25
CA ASN A 298 -22.95 -10.51 -12.23
C ASN A 298 -23.31 -11.89 -12.83
N THR A 299 -22.54 -12.35 -13.83
CA THR A 299 -22.81 -13.58 -14.58
C THR A 299 -22.24 -14.85 -13.93
N GLY A 300 -22.34 -14.96 -12.60
CA GLY A 300 -21.86 -16.12 -11.84
C GLY A 300 -21.01 -15.71 -10.63
N TYR A 301 -20.10 -16.60 -10.23
CA TYR A 301 -19.16 -16.33 -9.14
C TYR A 301 -18.05 -15.38 -9.58
N ASP A 302 -17.63 -14.50 -8.66
CA ASP A 302 -16.53 -13.58 -8.90
C ASP A 302 -15.17 -14.27 -8.65
N LEU A 303 -14.80 -15.20 -9.54
CA LEU A 303 -13.63 -16.08 -9.36
C LEU A 303 -12.30 -15.31 -9.23
N LYS A 304 -12.18 -14.13 -9.85
CA LYS A 304 -10.96 -13.32 -9.76
C LYS A 304 -10.61 -12.98 -8.31
N GLN A 305 -11.61 -12.85 -7.44
CA GLN A 305 -11.43 -12.49 -6.02
C GLN A 305 -10.59 -13.49 -5.25
N LEU A 306 -10.64 -14.77 -5.63
CA LEU A 306 -9.85 -15.83 -4.98
C LEU A 306 -8.34 -15.62 -5.19
N PHE A 307 -7.94 -14.98 -6.29
CA PHE A 307 -6.54 -14.79 -6.65
C PHE A 307 -5.96 -13.47 -6.09
N ILE A 308 -6.82 -12.49 -5.77
CA ILE A 308 -6.42 -11.23 -5.12
C ILE A 308 -6.08 -11.53 -3.66
N GLY A 309 -4.81 -11.37 -3.28
CA GLY A 309 -4.33 -11.75 -1.93
C GLY A 309 -3.98 -13.24 -1.78
N SER A 310 -3.93 -14.02 -2.87
CA SER A 310 -3.57 -15.45 -2.82
C SER A 310 -2.06 -15.71 -2.79
N GLU A 311 -1.23 -14.69 -3.00
CA GLU A 311 0.23 -14.74 -2.94
C GLU A 311 0.86 -15.78 -3.89
N GLY A 312 0.18 -16.07 -5.01
CA GLY A 312 0.67 -17.01 -6.03
C GLY A 312 0.45 -18.48 -5.67
N THR A 313 -0.23 -18.79 -4.56
CA THR A 313 -0.46 -20.16 -4.09
C THR A 313 -1.56 -20.89 -4.86
N LEU A 314 -2.48 -20.15 -5.48
CA LEU A 314 -3.61 -20.71 -6.24
C LEU A 314 -3.40 -20.66 -7.77
N GLY A 315 -2.44 -19.87 -8.24
CA GLY A 315 -2.14 -19.68 -9.66
C GLY A 315 -1.27 -18.45 -9.91
N VAL A 316 -0.76 -18.35 -11.14
CA VAL A 316 0.11 -17.25 -11.59
C VAL A 316 -0.73 -16.25 -12.39
N ILE A 317 -0.87 -15.04 -11.87
CA ILE A 317 -1.54 -13.94 -12.59
C ILE A 317 -0.66 -13.52 -13.77
N THR A 318 -1.22 -13.50 -14.98
CA THR A 318 -0.51 -13.16 -16.23
C THR A 318 -0.98 -11.85 -16.85
N ALA A 319 -2.24 -11.46 -16.65
CA ALA A 319 -2.78 -10.17 -17.06
C ALA A 319 -3.80 -9.62 -16.05
N VAL A 320 -3.92 -8.29 -16.03
CA VAL A 320 -4.79 -7.56 -15.11
C VAL A 320 -5.59 -6.53 -15.90
N SER A 321 -6.92 -6.50 -15.68
CA SER A 321 -7.80 -5.40 -16.04
C SER A 321 -8.14 -4.60 -14.78
N ILE A 322 -7.86 -3.30 -14.77
CA ILE A 322 -7.98 -2.44 -13.60
C ILE A 322 -8.61 -1.09 -13.96
N LEU A 323 -9.45 -0.58 -13.07
CA LEU A 323 -10.08 0.74 -13.20
C LEU A 323 -9.15 1.83 -12.66
N CYS A 324 -8.69 2.72 -13.55
CA CYS A 324 -7.92 3.90 -13.22
C CYS A 324 -8.86 5.09 -12.91
N PRO A 325 -8.75 5.73 -11.74
CA PRO A 325 -9.46 6.97 -11.46
C PRO A 325 -8.99 8.12 -12.36
N PRO A 326 -9.84 9.12 -12.64
CA PRO A 326 -9.40 10.33 -13.35
C PRO A 326 -8.35 11.08 -12.51
N LYS A 327 -7.38 11.67 -13.19
CA LYS A 327 -6.33 12.47 -12.57
C LYS A 327 -6.94 13.72 -11.92
N PRO A 328 -6.68 13.98 -10.63
CA PRO A 328 -7.21 15.17 -9.97
C PRO A 328 -6.62 16.44 -10.59
N ARG A 329 -7.44 17.49 -10.66
CA ARG A 329 -7.00 18.81 -11.16
C ARG A 329 -6.23 19.60 -10.12
N ALA A 330 -6.50 19.33 -8.84
CA ALA A 330 -5.83 19.94 -7.71
C ALA A 330 -5.37 18.86 -6.74
N VAL A 331 -4.10 18.94 -6.35
CA VAL A 331 -3.51 18.11 -5.30
C VAL A 331 -2.84 19.03 -4.30
N ASN A 332 -3.16 18.85 -3.02
CA ASN A 332 -2.56 19.61 -1.93
C ASN A 332 -2.00 18.62 -0.90
N VAL A 333 -0.86 18.94 -0.31
CA VAL A 333 -0.30 18.20 0.82
C VAL A 333 -0.08 19.15 1.99
N ALA A 334 -0.58 18.77 3.17
CA ALA A 334 -0.28 19.42 4.43
C ALA A 334 0.55 18.48 5.31
N PHE A 335 1.61 19.00 5.92
CA PHE A 335 2.48 18.28 6.85
C PHE A 335 2.47 19.03 8.19
N LEU A 336 1.94 18.39 9.23
CA LEU A 336 1.55 19.04 10.48
C LEU A 336 2.17 18.31 11.68
N GLY A 337 2.60 19.09 12.69
CA GLY A 337 3.02 18.57 14.00
C GLY A 337 1.84 18.52 14.98
N CYS A 338 1.70 17.40 15.69
CA CYS A 338 0.69 17.21 16.74
C CYS A 338 1.37 16.97 18.09
N PRO A 339 0.84 17.52 19.21
CA PRO A 339 1.45 17.43 20.53
C PRO A 339 1.22 16.06 21.21
N GLY A 340 0.32 15.23 20.69
CA GLY A 340 0.01 13.92 21.24
C GLY A 340 -0.82 13.07 20.29
N PHE A 341 -0.95 11.78 20.61
CA PHE A 341 -1.72 10.84 19.77
C PHE A 341 -3.23 11.11 19.84
N ALA A 342 -3.73 11.61 20.97
CA ALA A 342 -5.13 12.03 21.10
C ALA A 342 -5.46 13.15 20.09
N GLU A 343 -4.56 14.12 19.93
CA GLU A 343 -4.69 15.21 18.98
C GLU A 343 -4.53 14.73 17.53
N VAL A 344 -3.71 13.71 17.26
CA VAL A 344 -3.67 13.04 15.94
C VAL A 344 -5.04 12.46 15.59
N LEU A 345 -5.70 11.77 16.53
CA LEU A 345 -7.03 11.19 16.31
C LEU A 345 -8.11 12.26 16.10
N GLN A 346 -8.08 13.33 16.90
CA GLN A 346 -9.00 14.45 16.75
C GLN A 346 -8.75 15.19 15.43
N THR A 347 -7.49 15.38 15.03
CA THR A 347 -7.12 15.94 13.73
C THR A 347 -7.68 15.10 12.59
N PHE A 348 -7.61 13.76 12.69
CA PHE A 348 -8.21 12.87 11.70
C PHE A 348 -9.75 12.98 11.66
N SER A 349 -10.40 13.03 12.81
CA SER A 349 -11.85 13.21 12.92
C SER A 349 -12.30 14.52 12.26
N THR A 350 -11.65 15.63 12.61
CA THR A 350 -11.89 16.97 12.04
C THR A 350 -11.60 17.00 10.55
N CYS A 351 -10.51 16.37 10.11
CA CYS A 351 -10.14 16.26 8.69
C CYS A 351 -11.25 15.61 7.87
N LYS A 352 -11.86 14.51 8.36
CA LYS A 352 -13.00 13.87 7.69
C LYS A 352 -14.23 14.79 7.63
N GLY A 353 -14.51 15.53 8.71
CA GLY A 353 -15.66 16.43 8.77
C GLY A 353 -15.53 17.67 7.87
N MET A 354 -14.32 18.24 7.77
CA MET A 354 -14.09 19.51 7.07
C MET A 354 -13.62 19.35 5.63
N LEU A 355 -12.77 18.35 5.34
CA LEU A 355 -12.26 18.10 3.99
C LEU A 355 -13.18 17.15 3.23
N GLY A 356 -13.72 16.12 3.90
CA GLY A 356 -14.69 15.20 3.33
C GLY A 356 -14.15 14.46 2.10
N GLU A 357 -14.85 14.61 0.98
CA GLU A 357 -14.63 13.82 -0.24
C GLU A 357 -13.32 14.10 -0.97
N ILE A 358 -12.66 15.23 -0.69
CA ILE A 358 -11.39 15.57 -1.33
C ILE A 358 -10.20 14.90 -0.64
N LEU A 359 -10.37 14.34 0.57
CA LEU A 359 -9.30 13.64 1.28
C LEU A 359 -8.80 12.44 0.45
N SER A 360 -7.49 12.36 0.21
CA SER A 360 -6.86 11.27 -0.56
C SER A 360 -5.85 10.45 0.23
N ALA A 361 -5.21 11.03 1.25
CA ALA A 361 -4.36 10.31 2.18
C ALA A 361 -4.39 10.94 3.58
N PHE A 362 -4.22 10.11 4.61
CA PHE A 362 -3.98 10.53 5.98
C PHE A 362 -2.99 9.56 6.62
N GLU A 363 -1.74 10.00 6.71
CA GLU A 363 -0.62 9.23 7.26
C GLU A 363 -0.14 9.86 8.57
N PHE A 364 0.36 9.04 9.49
CA PHE A 364 1.04 9.53 10.69
C PHE A 364 2.42 8.89 10.86
N MET A 365 3.29 9.58 11.57
CA MET A 365 4.60 9.07 12.01
C MET A 365 4.99 9.73 13.33
N ASP A 366 5.75 9.02 14.17
CA ASP A 366 6.25 9.59 15.42
C ASP A 366 7.58 10.34 15.28
N ALA A 367 7.99 11.02 16.35
CA ALA A 367 9.24 11.78 16.41
C ALA A 367 10.47 10.96 16.03
N VAL A 368 10.52 9.70 16.45
CA VAL A 368 11.67 8.83 16.19
C VAL A 368 11.77 8.50 14.69
N CYS A 369 10.64 8.29 14.01
CA CYS A 369 10.63 8.15 12.55
C CYS A 369 11.28 9.36 11.87
N MET A 370 10.89 10.58 12.27
CA MET A 370 11.42 11.83 11.71
C MET A 370 12.93 11.97 11.96
N GLN A 371 13.37 11.63 13.17
CA GLN A 371 14.80 11.63 13.52
C GLN A 371 15.59 10.64 12.66
N LEU A 372 15.05 9.45 12.39
CA LEU A 372 15.71 8.43 11.58
C LEU A 372 15.84 8.83 10.11
N VAL A 373 14.79 9.39 9.50
CA VAL A 373 14.87 9.88 8.11
C VAL A 373 15.85 11.06 7.99
N GLY A 374 15.87 11.97 8.97
CA GLY A 374 16.86 13.05 9.04
C GLY A 374 18.29 12.54 9.18
N ARG A 375 18.51 11.58 10.08
CA ARG A 375 19.84 11.02 10.37
C ARG A 375 20.42 10.23 9.20
N TYR A 376 19.65 9.33 8.60
CA TYR A 376 20.16 8.35 7.64
C TYR A 376 19.97 8.74 6.17
N LEU A 377 19.01 9.62 5.88
CA LEU A 377 18.66 10.04 4.52
C LEU A 377 18.82 11.55 4.30
N HIS A 378 19.22 12.30 5.33
CA HIS A 378 19.48 13.74 5.28
C HIS A 378 18.26 14.57 4.84
N LEU A 379 17.06 14.13 5.23
CA LEU A 379 15.81 14.85 4.97
C LEU A 379 15.42 15.67 6.20
N ALA A 380 15.45 16.99 6.09
CA ALA A 380 15.11 17.90 7.18
C ALA A 380 13.58 17.98 7.40
N SER A 381 13.16 18.05 8.67
CA SER A 381 11.77 18.36 9.02
C SER A 381 11.41 19.78 8.55
N PRO A 382 10.27 19.99 7.88
CA PRO A 382 9.83 21.31 7.43
C PRO A 382 9.03 22.09 8.49
N VAL A 383 8.78 21.48 9.65
CA VAL A 383 8.03 22.03 10.79
C VAL A 383 8.82 21.83 12.08
N GLN A 384 8.41 22.53 13.14
CA GLN A 384 8.97 22.41 14.49
C GLN A 384 8.93 20.96 14.99
N GLU A 385 9.83 20.64 15.93
CA GLU A 385 9.86 19.31 16.54
C GLU A 385 8.53 19.02 17.26
N SER A 386 7.99 17.82 17.03
CA SER A 386 6.71 17.38 17.59
C SER A 386 6.77 15.87 17.87
N PRO A 387 6.07 15.38 18.90
CA PRO A 387 6.04 13.96 19.21
C PRO A 387 5.39 13.13 18.10
N PHE A 388 4.46 13.73 17.36
CA PHE A 388 3.79 13.14 16.21
C PHE A 388 3.74 14.11 15.04
N TYR A 389 3.73 13.53 13.84
CA TYR A 389 3.52 14.25 12.59
C TYR A 389 2.42 13.57 11.79
N VAL A 390 1.59 14.37 11.13
CA VAL A 390 0.57 13.90 10.18
C VAL A 390 0.81 14.49 8.80
N LEU A 391 0.64 13.65 7.78
CA LEU A 391 0.65 14.03 6.37
C LEU A 391 -0.74 13.81 5.80
N ILE A 392 -1.36 14.89 5.34
CA ILE A 392 -2.69 14.92 4.75
C ILE A 392 -2.55 15.26 3.27
N GLU A 393 -3.11 14.44 2.39
CA GLU A 393 -3.24 14.76 0.97
C GLU A 393 -4.70 14.98 0.62
N THR A 394 -4.99 16.01 -0.18
CA THR A 394 -6.28 16.17 -0.85
C THR A 394 -6.12 16.11 -2.36
N SER A 395 -7.13 15.55 -3.02
CA SER A 395 -7.25 15.41 -4.46
C SER A 395 -8.67 15.73 -4.90
N GLY A 396 -8.82 16.82 -5.66
CA GLY A 396 -10.12 17.33 -6.08
C GLY A 396 -10.15 17.91 -7.50
N SER A 397 -11.34 18.39 -7.87
CA SER A 397 -11.65 18.86 -9.23
C SER A 397 -11.59 20.39 -9.36
N ASN A 398 -11.55 21.13 -8.25
CA ASN A 398 -11.52 22.58 -8.22
C ASN A 398 -10.54 23.09 -7.16
N ALA A 399 -9.43 23.67 -7.61
CA ALA A 399 -8.36 24.15 -6.73
C ALA A 399 -8.82 25.23 -5.73
N GLY A 400 -9.79 26.08 -6.10
CA GLY A 400 -10.29 27.14 -5.22
C GLY A 400 -11.05 26.58 -4.03
N HIS A 401 -12.03 25.70 -4.28
CA HIS A 401 -12.80 25.05 -3.21
C HIS A 401 -11.92 24.18 -2.33
N ASP A 402 -10.97 23.45 -2.91
CA ASP A 402 -10.05 22.59 -2.16
C ASP A 402 -9.15 23.43 -1.23
N ALA A 403 -8.66 24.58 -1.72
CA ALA A 403 -7.88 25.52 -0.92
C ALA A 403 -8.71 26.17 0.20
N GLU A 404 -9.97 26.53 -0.05
CA GLU A 404 -10.87 27.06 0.98
C GLU A 404 -11.16 26.04 2.09
N LYS A 405 -11.45 24.79 1.73
CA LYS A 405 -11.64 23.68 2.68
C LYS A 405 -10.38 23.45 3.52
N LEU A 406 -9.23 23.38 2.86
CA LEU A 406 -7.96 23.13 3.53
C LEU A 406 -7.54 24.31 4.43
N GLY A 407 -7.74 25.55 3.98
CA GLY A 407 -7.51 26.75 4.78
C GLY A 407 -8.37 26.78 6.05
N SER A 408 -9.68 26.52 5.90
CA SER A 408 -10.62 26.47 7.03
C SER A 408 -10.26 25.36 8.02
N PHE A 409 -9.86 24.19 7.52
CA PHE A 409 -9.39 23.08 8.35
C PHE A 409 -8.14 23.45 9.14
N LEU A 410 -7.12 24.04 8.49
CA LEU A 410 -5.87 24.42 9.14
C LEU A 410 -6.10 25.52 10.19
N GLU A 411 -6.92 26.52 9.88
CA GLU A 411 -7.31 27.58 10.83
C GLU A 411 -7.97 26.98 12.08
N HIS A 412 -8.92 26.06 11.89
CA HIS A 412 -9.57 25.38 13.01
C HIS A 412 -8.59 24.49 13.80
N ALA A 413 -7.76 23.70 13.13
CA ALA A 413 -6.83 22.77 13.78
C ALA A 413 -5.75 23.50 14.60
N LEU A 414 -5.23 24.62 14.09
CA LEU A 414 -4.30 25.49 14.83
C LEU A 414 -5.02 26.22 15.97
N GLY A 415 -6.19 26.81 15.71
CA GLY A 415 -6.94 27.59 16.69
C GLY A 415 -7.48 26.77 17.88
N SER A 416 -7.71 25.47 17.67
CA SER A 416 -8.15 24.52 18.71
C SER A 416 -6.99 23.80 19.42
N GLY A 417 -5.74 24.02 19.01
CA GLY A 417 -4.56 23.40 19.61
C GLY A 417 -4.32 21.94 19.22
N LEU A 418 -5.03 21.41 18.21
CA LEU A 418 -4.81 20.06 17.68
C LEU A 418 -3.47 19.94 16.95
N VAL A 419 -3.06 21.04 16.31
CA VAL A 419 -1.81 21.16 15.55
C VAL A 419 -0.99 22.30 16.14
N THR A 420 0.31 22.08 16.32
CA THR A 420 1.24 23.07 16.89
C THR A 420 1.95 23.87 15.80
N ASP A 421 2.31 23.22 14.70
CA ASP A 421 2.97 23.82 13.54
C ASP A 421 2.59 23.06 12.26
N GLY A 422 2.63 23.73 11.12
CA GLY A 422 2.18 23.14 9.87
C GLY A 422 2.71 23.83 8.63
N THR A 423 2.99 23.03 7.59
CA THR A 423 3.33 23.53 6.26
C THR A 423 2.42 22.91 5.21
N MET A 424 2.26 23.59 4.08
CA MET A 424 1.42 23.15 2.97
C MET A 424 2.14 23.33 1.64
N ALA A 425 1.88 22.40 0.71
CA ALA A 425 2.43 22.41 -0.63
C ALA A 425 1.37 22.06 -1.69
N THR A 426 1.42 22.78 -2.79
CA THR A 426 0.67 22.50 -4.04
C THR A 426 1.59 22.33 -5.24
N ASP A 427 2.81 22.89 -5.17
CA ASP A 427 3.88 22.63 -6.12
C ASP A 427 4.34 21.16 -6.02
N GLN A 428 4.38 20.47 -7.16
CA GLN A 428 4.74 19.07 -7.25
C GLN A 428 6.11 18.76 -6.63
N THR A 429 7.08 19.68 -6.75
CA THR A 429 8.41 19.47 -6.16
C THR A 429 8.32 19.39 -4.64
N LYS A 430 7.64 20.35 -4.02
CA LYS A 430 7.42 20.38 -2.57
C LYS A 430 6.52 19.23 -2.10
N VAL A 431 5.47 18.90 -2.85
CA VAL A 431 4.61 17.74 -2.56
C VAL A 431 5.43 16.45 -2.49
N LYS A 432 6.31 16.20 -3.47
CA LYS A 432 7.23 15.05 -3.46
C LYS A 432 8.20 15.10 -2.27
N MET A 433 8.72 16.27 -1.92
CA MET A 433 9.59 16.43 -0.74
C MET A 433 8.87 16.06 0.56
N LEU A 434 7.62 16.49 0.74
CA LEU A 434 6.83 16.14 1.93
C LEU A 434 6.51 14.64 1.97
N TRP A 435 6.09 14.06 0.84
CA TRP A 435 5.85 12.62 0.73
C TRP A 435 7.10 11.78 1.00
N ALA A 436 8.29 12.24 0.58
CA ALA A 436 9.55 11.53 0.82
C ALA A 436 9.83 11.31 2.31
N LEU A 437 9.37 12.20 3.21
CA LEU A 437 9.49 12.02 4.66
C LEU A 437 8.71 10.79 5.15
N ARG A 438 7.55 10.49 4.55
CA ARG A 438 6.71 9.34 4.88
C ARG A 438 7.11 8.07 4.15
N GLU A 439 7.36 8.16 2.84
CA GLU A 439 7.64 7.01 1.98
C GLU A 439 8.97 6.32 2.34
N ARG A 440 9.96 7.09 2.80
CA ARG A 440 11.32 6.59 3.02
C ARG A 440 11.62 6.17 4.47
N ILE A 441 10.62 6.14 5.35
CA ILE A 441 10.78 5.66 6.74
C ILE A 441 11.31 4.20 6.74
N ALA A 442 10.77 3.35 5.88
CA ALA A 442 11.21 1.95 5.79
C ALA A 442 12.68 1.81 5.37
N GLU A 443 13.15 2.68 4.46
CA GLU A 443 14.56 2.75 4.03
C GLU A 443 15.46 3.20 5.19
N ALA A 444 15.05 4.24 5.92
CA ALA A 444 15.79 4.75 7.08
C ALA A 444 15.90 3.69 8.19
N LEU A 445 14.83 2.94 8.46
CA LEU A 445 14.82 1.86 9.45
C LEU A 445 15.79 0.74 9.10
N SER A 446 15.85 0.33 7.83
CA SER A 446 16.81 -0.69 7.36
C SER A 446 18.28 -0.25 7.49
N ARG A 447 18.55 1.07 7.59
CA ARG A 447 19.88 1.62 7.86
C ARG A 447 20.18 1.78 9.35
N ASP A 448 19.18 1.67 10.23
CA ASP A 448 19.31 1.86 11.67
C ASP A 448 19.82 0.59 12.40
N GLY A 449 19.68 -0.58 11.80
CA GLY A 449 20.13 -1.85 12.36
C GLY A 449 19.31 -3.03 11.86
N TYR A 450 19.21 -4.08 12.67
CA TYR A 450 18.29 -5.18 12.39
C TYR A 450 16.86 -4.77 12.73
N VAL A 451 15.92 -5.05 11.83
CA VAL A 451 14.56 -4.54 11.91
C VAL A 451 13.55 -5.68 12.07
N TYR A 452 12.81 -5.67 13.17
CA TYR A 452 11.59 -6.48 13.33
C TYR A 452 10.40 -5.64 12.89
N LYS A 453 9.72 -6.09 11.82
CA LYS A 453 8.59 -5.36 11.24
C LYS A 453 7.31 -6.10 11.54
N TYR A 454 6.34 -5.37 12.09
CA TYR A 454 4.99 -5.83 12.32
C TYR A 454 4.04 -4.88 11.59
N ASP A 455 3.10 -5.45 10.87
CA ASP A 455 2.13 -4.71 10.08
C ASP A 455 0.75 -5.09 10.57
N LEU A 456 0.13 -4.21 11.37
CA LEU A 456 -0.98 -4.58 12.24
C LEU A 456 -2.23 -3.78 11.87
N SER A 457 -3.39 -4.43 12.04
CA SER A 457 -4.70 -3.78 12.05
C SER A 457 -5.24 -3.78 13.47
N LEU A 458 -5.39 -2.60 14.08
CA LEU A 458 -5.85 -2.41 15.45
C LEU A 458 -6.98 -1.37 15.49
N PRO A 459 -7.82 -1.32 16.53
CA PRO A 459 -8.78 -0.23 16.68
C PRO A 459 -8.05 1.12 16.69
N VAL A 460 -8.54 2.09 15.91
CA VAL A 460 -7.81 3.36 15.70
C VAL A 460 -7.50 4.09 16.99
N GLU A 461 -8.42 4.00 17.95
CA GLU A 461 -8.33 4.66 19.24
C GLU A 461 -7.13 4.16 20.07
N ARG A 462 -6.65 2.95 19.76
CA ARG A 462 -5.60 2.23 20.49
C ARG A 462 -4.39 1.91 19.63
N LEU A 463 -4.31 2.47 18.42
CA LEU A 463 -3.30 2.09 17.43
C LEU A 463 -1.87 2.29 17.93
N TYR A 464 -1.64 3.32 18.75
CA TYR A 464 -0.32 3.66 19.28
C TYR A 464 -0.02 3.06 20.67
N ASP A 465 -1.01 2.43 21.32
CA ASP A 465 -0.85 1.82 22.65
C ASP A 465 0.29 0.79 22.64
N ILE A 466 0.33 -0.05 21.60
CA ILE A 466 1.35 -1.10 21.45
C ILE A 466 2.77 -0.54 21.35
N VAL A 467 2.95 0.63 20.73
CA VAL A 467 4.27 1.28 20.62
C VAL A 467 4.74 1.71 22.01
N THR A 468 3.82 2.25 22.81
CA THR A 468 4.09 2.69 24.19
C THR A 468 4.43 1.50 25.09
N ASP A 469 3.64 0.43 25.02
CA ASP A 469 3.86 -0.80 25.78
C ASP A 469 5.21 -1.46 25.43
N VAL A 470 5.51 -1.60 24.13
CA VAL A 470 6.76 -2.23 23.67
C VAL A 470 7.99 -1.41 24.06
N ARG A 471 7.90 -0.06 24.05
CA ARG A 471 8.97 0.81 24.57
C ARG A 471 9.25 0.52 26.05
N ALA A 472 8.20 0.43 26.87
CA ALA A 472 8.34 0.14 28.30
C ALA A 472 8.89 -1.28 28.54
N ARG A 473 8.36 -2.27 27.81
CA ARG A 473 8.73 -3.68 27.95
C ARG A 473 10.17 -3.98 27.55
N LEU A 474 10.62 -3.44 26.41
CA LEU A 474 11.97 -3.73 25.89
C LEU A 474 13.03 -2.82 26.51
N GLY A 475 12.67 -1.59 26.87
CA GLY A 475 13.56 -0.60 27.47
C GLY A 475 14.87 -0.48 26.67
N PRO A 476 16.05 -0.69 27.29
CA PRO A 476 17.35 -0.50 26.65
C PRO A 476 17.74 -1.60 25.65
N HIS A 477 16.98 -2.70 25.57
CA HIS A 477 17.29 -3.79 24.65
C HIS A 477 17.00 -3.42 23.19
N ALA A 478 15.97 -2.61 22.96
CA ALA A 478 15.66 -2.05 21.64
C ALA A 478 16.48 -0.76 21.43
N LYS A 479 17.02 -0.59 20.21
CA LYS A 479 17.66 0.67 19.82
C LYS A 479 16.59 1.76 19.65
N HIS A 480 15.53 1.43 18.91
CA HIS A 480 14.37 2.27 18.72
C HIS A 480 13.12 1.40 18.55
N VAL A 481 11.99 1.87 19.08
CA VAL A 481 10.65 1.33 18.78
C VAL A 481 9.88 2.48 18.16
N VAL A 482 9.31 2.28 16.97
CA VAL A 482 8.62 3.32 16.23
C VAL A 482 7.23 2.89 15.80
N GLY A 483 6.32 3.86 15.71
CA GLY A 483 4.99 3.70 15.13
C GLY A 483 4.74 4.70 14.01
N TYR A 484 4.31 4.21 12.85
CA TYR A 484 3.89 5.04 11.73
C TYR A 484 2.93 4.26 10.83
N GLY A 485 2.21 4.95 9.94
CA GLY A 485 1.42 4.27 8.92
C GLY A 485 0.12 4.97 8.58
N HIS A 486 -0.80 4.14 8.10
CA HIS A 486 -2.04 4.58 7.46
C HIS A 486 -3.17 4.75 8.46
N LEU A 487 -3.16 5.84 9.23
CA LEU A 487 -4.23 6.12 10.19
C LEU A 487 -5.58 6.33 9.49
N GLY A 488 -5.56 6.82 8.25
CA GLY A 488 -6.77 7.02 7.45
C GLY A 488 -7.37 5.76 6.84
N ASN A 489 -6.70 4.60 6.84
CA ASN A 489 -7.18 3.41 6.13
C ASN A 489 -8.33 2.72 6.86
N LEU A 490 -9.51 3.34 6.81
CA LEU A 490 -10.83 2.75 7.04
C LEU A 490 -11.91 3.59 6.34
N ALA A 491 -12.78 2.91 5.60
CA ALA A 491 -14.15 3.35 5.43
C ALA A 491 -15.08 2.12 5.33
N LEU A 492 -15.94 1.97 6.33
CA LEU A 492 -17.29 1.40 6.21
C LEU A 492 -17.42 -0.12 5.90
N ILE A 493 -17.10 -0.99 6.86
CA ILE A 493 -17.91 -2.21 7.06
C ILE A 493 -18.52 -2.13 8.45
N ARG A 494 -19.74 -1.60 8.52
CA ARG A 494 -20.58 -1.68 9.71
C ARG A 494 -21.14 -3.11 9.77
N SER A 495 -20.37 -4.03 10.32
CA SER A 495 -20.83 -5.37 10.69
C SER A 495 -20.33 -5.69 12.08
N ASP A 496 -20.99 -5.18 13.12
CA ASP A 496 -20.90 -5.58 14.54
C ASP A 496 -19.52 -5.86 15.19
N PHE A 497 -18.41 -5.53 14.52
CA PHE A 497 -17.03 -5.88 14.85
C PHE A 497 -16.07 -4.70 14.58
N GLY A 498 -16.23 -3.56 15.27
CA GLY A 498 -15.19 -2.54 15.45
C GLY A 498 -14.62 -1.80 14.21
N ASN A 499 -14.00 -0.64 14.42
CA ASN A 499 -13.27 0.11 13.39
C ASN A 499 -11.77 -0.22 13.47
N TRP A 500 -11.23 -1.08 12.58
CA TRP A 500 -9.81 -1.48 12.58
C TRP A 500 -8.93 -0.70 11.58
N ILE A 501 -7.93 0.04 12.06
CA ILE A 501 -7.00 0.86 11.27
C ILE A 501 -5.60 0.26 11.23
N ARG A 502 -4.87 0.52 10.14
CA ARG A 502 -3.51 0.03 9.92
C ARG A 502 -2.44 0.90 10.57
N GLY A 503 -1.51 0.26 11.26
CA GLY A 503 -0.29 0.85 11.76
C GLY A 503 0.88 -0.12 11.62
N GLN A 504 2.06 0.39 11.33
CA GLN A 504 3.29 -0.38 11.40
C GLN A 504 3.95 -0.13 12.75
N LEU A 505 4.14 -1.21 13.49
CA LEU A 505 5.03 -1.24 14.65
C LEU A 505 6.35 -1.79 14.15
N VAL A 506 7.42 -1.01 14.31
CA VAL A 506 8.75 -1.45 13.91
C VAL A 506 9.71 -1.31 15.08
N ILE A 507 10.43 -2.40 15.36
CA ILE A 507 11.40 -2.47 16.45
C ILE A 507 12.77 -2.65 15.82
N SER A 508 13.67 -1.70 16.08
CA SER A 508 15.07 -1.74 15.63
C SER A 508 15.97 -2.15 16.79
N PHE A 509 16.85 -3.12 16.58
CA PHE A 509 17.84 -3.57 17.57
C PHE A 509 19.27 -3.35 17.06
N ARG A 510 20.20 -3.12 18.01
CA ARG A 510 21.64 -3.04 17.70
C ARG A 510 22.22 -4.39 17.28
N ASN A 511 21.76 -5.50 17.86
CA ASN A 511 22.25 -6.86 17.62
C ASN A 511 21.10 -7.86 17.43
N ARG A 512 21.35 -8.94 16.66
CA ARG A 512 20.35 -9.93 16.20
C ARG A 512 19.62 -10.73 17.28
N GLY A 513 20.19 -10.93 18.47
CA GLY A 513 19.82 -12.07 19.35
C GLY A 513 18.74 -11.87 20.41
N VAL A 514 17.77 -10.96 20.26
CA VAL A 514 16.90 -10.59 21.41
C VAL A 514 15.44 -11.07 21.33
N LEU A 515 14.83 -11.26 20.15
CA LEU A 515 13.46 -11.77 20.05
C LEU A 515 13.27 -12.48 18.71
N GLU A 516 13.34 -13.80 18.67
CA GLU A 516 12.93 -14.57 17.49
C GLU A 516 11.45 -14.92 17.62
N ASN A 517 10.75 -14.86 16.49
CA ASN A 517 9.35 -15.27 16.27
C ASN A 517 8.27 -14.30 16.78
N THR A 518 7.71 -13.53 15.84
CA THR A 518 6.27 -13.35 15.59
C THR A 518 6.15 -12.34 14.43
N VAL A 519 5.41 -12.65 13.37
CA VAL A 519 4.98 -11.66 12.37
C VAL A 519 3.47 -11.80 12.23
N LEU A 520 2.74 -10.75 12.60
CA LEU A 520 1.32 -10.57 12.28
C LEU A 520 1.27 -9.55 11.13
N SER A 521 0.48 -9.84 10.11
CA SER A 521 0.53 -9.13 8.82
C SER A 521 -0.84 -8.63 8.38
N ALA A 522 -0.94 -7.33 8.16
CA ALA A 522 -2.13 -6.65 7.69
C ALA A 522 -2.09 -6.41 6.17
N VAL A 523 -0.96 -5.98 5.58
CA VAL A 523 -0.69 -5.76 4.14
C VAL A 523 0.38 -6.69 3.60
N GLY A 524 1.35 -7.03 4.44
CA GLY A 524 2.55 -7.75 3.99
C GLY A 524 2.26 -9.11 3.36
N GLY A 525 1.08 -9.67 3.58
CA GLY A 525 0.72 -11.05 3.22
C GLY A 525 1.05 -12.05 4.34
N ILE A 526 0.61 -13.29 4.19
CA ILE A 526 0.90 -14.42 5.07
C ILE A 526 1.79 -15.39 4.29
N SER A 527 3.08 -15.43 4.62
CA SER A 527 4.02 -16.35 3.96
C SER A 527 5.10 -16.86 4.92
N VAL A 528 6.29 -17.20 4.41
CA VAL A 528 7.39 -17.92 5.09
C VAL A 528 7.73 -17.36 6.48
N CYS A 529 7.53 -16.06 6.74
CA CYS A 529 7.78 -15.43 8.04
C CYS A 529 6.71 -15.70 9.13
N THR A 530 5.65 -16.46 8.84
CA THR A 530 4.60 -16.81 9.81
C THR A 530 4.82 -18.24 10.32
N ASP A 531 5.11 -18.40 11.62
CA ASP A 531 5.14 -19.72 12.27
C ASP A 531 3.74 -20.05 12.79
N PRO A 532 3.01 -21.03 12.20
CA PRO A 532 1.71 -21.44 12.69
C PRO A 532 1.77 -22.24 14.00
N SER A 533 2.96 -22.65 14.45
CA SER A 533 3.17 -23.42 15.68
C SER A 533 3.52 -22.56 16.89
N ASP A 534 3.84 -21.28 16.69
CA ASP A 534 4.19 -20.40 17.79
C ASP A 534 2.92 -19.84 18.47
N LYS A 535 2.45 -20.59 19.46
CA LYS A 535 1.43 -20.16 20.42
C LYS A 535 1.99 -19.18 21.46
N THR A 536 3.06 -18.43 21.18
CA THR A 536 3.27 -17.18 21.92
C THR A 536 2.24 -16.17 21.44
N SER A 537 1.02 -16.32 21.95
CA SER A 537 0.18 -15.16 22.21
C SER A 537 1.06 -14.13 22.90
N LEU A 538 1.30 -12.98 22.26
CA LEU A 538 1.45 -11.75 23.01
C LEU A 538 0.25 -11.73 23.98
N PRO A 539 0.46 -11.77 25.32
CA PRO A 539 -0.64 -11.69 26.28
C PRO A 539 -1.14 -10.25 26.32
N VAL A 540 -1.69 -9.79 25.20
CA VAL A 540 -2.07 -8.38 24.92
C VAL A 540 -3.58 -8.28 24.62
N LEU A 541 -4.33 -9.38 24.71
CA LEU A 541 -5.77 -9.41 24.48
C LEU A 541 -6.56 -10.20 25.55
N GLU A 542 -6.10 -10.17 26.80
CA GLU A 542 -6.98 -10.34 27.97
C GLU A 542 -6.96 -9.08 28.84
#